data_AF-A0A931H075-F1
#
_entry.id   AF-A0A931H075-F1
#
_cell.length_a   1.000
_cell.length_b   1.000
_cell.length_c   1.000
_cell.angle_alpha   90.00
_cell.angle_beta   90.00
_cell.angle_gamma   90.00
#
_symmetry.space_group_name_H-M   'P 1'
#
loop_
_entity.id
_entity.type
_entity.pdbx_description
1 polymer ?
#
loop_
_entity_poly.entity_id
_entity_poly.type
_entity_poly.pdbx_seq_one_letter_code
_entity_poly.pdbx_strand_id
1 'polypeptide(L)'
;MAKKANPLKRTPLSTDDDYRLYAVSDEDPAEPGKISIIKRFSPFLILCCALLILFPYMMITGTGNIRSFWLLLFLFPFTEINLFYADFALWKYFTGKKIIPIWVIELTFSILIVKFLV
;
A
#
# COMPACT_ATOMS: atom_id res chain seq x y z
N MET A 1 -38.47 65.88 -16.54
CA MET A 1 -38.81 64.68 -15.74
C MET A 1 -37.97 64.70 -14.47
N ALA A 2 -38.62 64.65 -13.32
CA ALA A 2 -38.00 64.56 -12.00
C ALA A 2 -37.67 63.10 -11.64
N LYS A 3 -36.57 62.87 -10.93
CA LYS A 3 -36.53 61.91 -9.81
C LYS A 3 -35.36 62.19 -8.86
N LYS A 4 -35.74 62.64 -7.66
CA LYS A 4 -34.99 62.56 -6.40
C LYS A 4 -34.67 61.09 -6.07
N ALA A 5 -33.51 60.83 -5.44
CA ALA A 5 -33.39 60.16 -4.13
C ALA A 5 -31.92 59.79 -3.83
N ASN A 6 -31.35 60.45 -2.80
CA ASN A 6 -30.42 59.84 -1.83
C ASN A 6 -31.32 59.13 -0.78
N PRO A 7 -30.96 58.07 -0.01
CA PRO A 7 -29.73 57.99 0.80
C PRO A 7 -29.16 56.57 1.12
N LEU A 8 -27.97 56.56 1.73
CA LEU A 8 -27.45 55.62 2.75
C LEU A 8 -28.07 54.20 2.85
N LYS A 9 -27.23 53.17 2.62
CA LYS A 9 -27.32 51.93 3.39
C LYS A 9 -26.06 51.75 4.23
N ARG A 10 -26.24 51.89 5.55
CA ARG A 10 -25.27 51.62 6.60
C ARG A 10 -24.89 50.14 6.61
N THR A 11 -23.65 49.89 7.01
CA THR A 11 -23.01 48.64 7.42
C THR A 11 -23.84 47.80 8.40
N PRO A 12 -23.52 46.50 8.52
CA PRO A 12 -23.08 46.05 9.84
C PRO A 12 -21.82 45.17 9.80
N LEU A 13 -21.03 45.38 10.85
CA LEU A 13 -20.02 44.50 11.44
C LEU A 13 -20.56 43.05 11.54
N SER A 14 -19.77 42.06 11.13
CA SER A 14 -19.88 40.70 11.69
C SER A 14 -18.48 40.16 11.91
N THR A 15 -18.16 40.11 13.19
CA THR A 15 -17.12 39.32 13.84
C THR A 15 -17.25 37.84 13.46
N ASP A 16 -16.14 37.13 13.66
CA ASP A 16 -16.06 35.68 13.82
C ASP A 16 -16.17 34.83 12.54
N ASP A 17 -15.07 34.66 11.80
CA ASP A 17 -14.86 33.49 10.92
C ASP A 17 -13.36 33.12 10.80
N ASP A 18 -12.54 33.46 11.81
CA ASP A 18 -11.13 33.05 11.91
C ASP A 18 -10.96 31.61 12.42
N TYR A 19 -12.05 30.87 12.55
CA TYR A 19 -12.03 29.41 12.55
C TYR A 19 -12.02 28.96 11.10
N ARG A 20 -10.82 29.01 10.50
CA ARG A 20 -10.42 27.95 9.58
C ARG A 20 -10.57 26.64 10.32
N LEU A 21 -11.80 26.11 10.23
CA LEU A 21 -12.10 24.71 10.29
C LEU A 21 -10.93 24.01 9.61
N TYR A 22 -10.14 23.34 10.44
CA TYR A 22 -9.61 22.04 10.10
C TYR A 22 -10.83 21.19 9.77
N ALA A 23 -11.40 21.41 8.57
CA ALA A 23 -12.02 20.35 7.83
C ALA A 23 -10.89 19.35 7.63
N VAL A 24 -10.73 18.47 8.62
CA VAL A 24 -10.78 17.04 8.39
C VAL A 24 -11.71 16.90 7.19
N SER A 25 -11.13 16.84 6.00
CA SER A 25 -11.85 16.35 4.84
C SER A 25 -12.29 14.98 5.30
N ASP A 26 -13.55 14.92 5.70
CA ASP A 26 -14.31 13.70 5.77
C ASP A 26 -13.90 12.95 4.51
N GLU A 27 -13.25 11.81 4.74
CA GLU A 27 -12.98 10.84 3.70
C GLU A 27 -14.33 10.62 3.02
N ASP A 28 -14.48 11.23 1.84
CA ASP A 28 -15.52 10.87 0.89
C ASP A 28 -15.59 9.34 0.92
N PRO A 29 -16.77 8.73 1.15
CA PRO A 29 -16.88 7.29 1.10
C PRO A 29 -16.59 6.94 -0.36
N ALA A 30 -15.31 6.66 -0.63
CA ALA A 30 -14.82 6.32 -1.94
C ALA A 30 -15.77 5.25 -2.44
N GLU A 31 -16.46 5.59 -3.54
CA GLU A 31 -17.35 4.66 -4.20
C GLU A 31 -16.66 3.28 -4.27
N PRO A 32 -17.39 2.16 -4.19
CA PRO A 32 -16.83 0.84 -4.45
C PRO A 32 -16.49 0.69 -5.95
N GLY A 33 -15.81 1.68 -6.51
CA GLY A 33 -15.19 1.71 -7.82
C GLY A 33 -14.04 0.72 -7.81
N LYS A 34 -14.39 -0.53 -8.15
CA LYS A 34 -13.57 -1.41 -8.97
C LYS A 34 -12.08 -1.29 -8.64
N ILE A 35 -11.69 -1.78 -7.47
CA ILE A 35 -10.30 -1.85 -7.04
C ILE A 35 -9.56 -2.62 -8.15
N SER A 36 -8.79 -1.92 -8.96
CA SER A 36 -8.06 -2.53 -10.06
C SER A 36 -6.98 -3.42 -9.48
N ILE A 37 -7.28 -4.71 -9.35
CA ILE A 37 -6.33 -5.75 -8.91
C ILE A 37 -5.06 -5.71 -9.76
N ILE A 38 -5.18 -5.25 -11.01
CA ILE A 38 -4.09 -5.09 -11.99
C ILE A 38 -3.09 -3.99 -11.59
N LYS A 39 -3.48 -3.01 -10.78
CA LYS A 39 -2.54 -1.99 -10.25
C LYS A 39 -1.68 -2.48 -9.08
N ARG A 40 -1.93 -3.71 -8.58
CA ARG A 40 -1.22 -4.33 -7.45
C ARG A 40 -0.18 -5.38 -7.89
N PHE A 41 0.32 -5.30 -9.11
CA PHE A 41 1.44 -6.14 -9.53
C PHE A 41 2.70 -5.71 -8.76
N SER A 42 3.10 -6.50 -7.78
CA SER A 42 4.23 -6.23 -6.90
C SER A 42 5.29 -7.34 -7.04
N PRO A 43 6.59 -7.02 -7.04
CA PRO A 43 7.66 -8.01 -6.99
C PRO A 43 7.49 -9.07 -5.89
N PHE A 44 6.88 -8.72 -4.75
CA PHE A 44 6.55 -9.69 -3.70
C PHE A 44 5.47 -10.68 -4.12
N LEU A 45 4.47 -10.25 -4.89
CA LEU A 45 3.43 -11.15 -5.39
C LEU A 45 4.00 -12.18 -6.37
N ILE A 46 4.93 -11.76 -7.24
CA ILE A 46 5.68 -12.67 -8.12
C ILE A 46 6.50 -13.66 -7.30
N LEU A 47 7.17 -13.17 -6.24
CA LEU A 47 7.94 -14.03 -5.34
C LEU A 47 7.06 -15.06 -4.64
N CYS A 48 5.88 -14.70 -4.12
CA CYS A 48 4.95 -15.66 -3.54
C CYS A 48 4.60 -16.78 -4.52
N CYS A 49 4.26 -16.44 -5.77
CA CYS A 49 3.99 -17.45 -6.79
C CYS A 49 5.21 -18.35 -7.06
N ALA A 50 6.42 -17.79 -7.05
CA ALA A 50 7.65 -18.57 -7.20
C ALA A 50 7.91 -19.49 -5.98
N LEU A 51 7.67 -19.00 -4.76
CA LEU A 51 7.85 -19.76 -3.51
C LEU A 51 6.90 -20.95 -3.42
N LEU A 52 5.65 -20.81 -3.90
CA LEU A 52 4.68 -21.91 -4.00
C LEU A 52 5.23 -23.10 -4.81
N ILE A 53 6.09 -22.84 -5.78
CA ILE A 53 6.72 -23.89 -6.62
C ILE A 53 8.08 -24.31 -6.01
N LEU A 54 8.86 -23.34 -5.52
CA LEU A 54 10.21 -23.56 -5.02
C LEU A 54 10.23 -24.41 -3.75
N PHE A 55 9.32 -24.17 -2.80
CA PHE A 55 9.28 -24.94 -1.55
C PHE A 55 8.98 -26.43 -1.79
N PRO A 56 7.93 -26.83 -2.55
CA PRO A 56 7.72 -28.22 -2.92
C PRO A 56 8.90 -28.83 -3.67
N TYR A 57 9.51 -28.07 -4.59
CA TYR A 57 10.69 -28.53 -5.31
C TYR A 57 11.87 -28.85 -4.37
N MET A 58 12.18 -27.96 -3.43
CA MET A 58 13.23 -28.16 -2.43
C MET A 58 12.89 -29.34 -1.49
N MET A 59 11.62 -29.51 -1.09
CA MET A 59 11.18 -30.65 -0.29
C MET A 59 11.36 -32.00 -1.00
N ILE A 60 11.07 -32.07 -2.31
CA ILE A 60 11.15 -33.30 -3.10
C ILE A 60 12.61 -33.65 -3.44
N THR A 61 13.39 -32.67 -3.87
CA THR A 61 14.75 -32.89 -4.37
C THR A 61 15.82 -32.83 -3.27
N GLY A 62 15.49 -32.28 -2.11
CA GLY A 62 16.46 -32.04 -1.03
C GLY A 62 17.53 -31.01 -1.40
N THR A 63 17.23 -30.16 -2.39
CA THR A 63 18.13 -29.09 -2.86
C THR A 63 17.88 -27.79 -2.10
N GLY A 64 18.89 -26.90 -2.09
CA GLY A 64 18.89 -25.65 -1.35
C GLY A 64 19.73 -25.70 -0.07
N ASN A 65 19.80 -24.56 0.63
CA ASN A 65 20.61 -24.43 1.84
C ASN A 65 20.01 -25.17 3.04
N ILE A 66 18.68 -25.34 3.06
CA ILE A 66 17.96 -25.96 4.18
C ILE A 66 17.59 -27.39 3.81
N ARG A 67 18.24 -28.37 4.45
CA ARG A 67 17.98 -29.80 4.21
C ARG A 67 16.93 -30.42 5.13
N SER A 68 16.55 -29.72 6.21
CA SER A 68 15.57 -30.24 7.17
C SER A 68 14.15 -30.08 6.63
N PHE A 69 13.50 -31.19 6.31
CA PHE A 69 12.12 -31.22 5.82
C PHE A 69 11.15 -30.49 6.78
N TRP A 70 11.25 -30.78 8.09
CA TRP A 70 10.43 -30.12 9.10
C TRP A 70 10.62 -28.62 9.11
N LEU A 71 11.88 -28.16 9.01
CA LEU A 71 12.18 -26.75 8.99
C LEU A 71 11.60 -26.09 7.73
N LEU A 72 11.71 -26.73 6.57
CA LEU A 72 11.12 -26.25 5.33
C LEU A 72 9.59 -26.14 5.42
N LEU A 73 8.95 -27.15 6.01
CA LEU A 73 7.49 -27.23 6.17
C LEU A 73 6.95 -26.06 7.01
N PHE A 74 7.64 -25.68 8.09
CA PHE A 74 7.27 -24.53 8.91
C PHE A 74 7.71 -23.20 8.27
N LEU A 75 8.85 -23.18 7.58
CA LEU A 75 9.37 -21.99 6.93
C LEU A 75 8.49 -21.53 5.78
N PHE A 76 7.84 -22.46 5.06
CA PHE A 76 6.95 -22.15 3.94
C PHE A 76 5.81 -21.19 4.33
N PRO A 77 4.84 -21.57 5.18
CA PRO A 77 3.73 -20.70 5.54
C PRO A 77 4.21 -19.47 6.32
N PHE A 78 5.28 -19.60 7.09
CA PHE A 78 5.88 -18.46 7.79
C PHE A 78 6.37 -17.40 6.81
N THR A 79 7.12 -17.79 5.77
CA THR A 79 7.66 -16.87 4.77
C THR A 79 6.54 -16.22 3.98
N GLU A 80 5.54 -17.00 3.52
CA GLU A 80 4.42 -16.44 2.74
C GLU A 80 3.61 -15.41 3.52
N ILE A 81 3.20 -15.73 4.76
CA ILE A 81 2.39 -14.82 5.58
C ILE A 81 3.16 -13.51 5.82
N ASN A 82 4.45 -13.60 6.15
CA ASN A 82 5.28 -12.42 6.36
C ASN A 82 5.48 -11.62 5.08
N LEU A 83 5.60 -12.26 3.91
CA LEU A 83 5.74 -11.57 2.64
C LEU A 83 4.46 -10.80 2.28
N PHE A 84 3.29 -11.43 2.45
CA PHE A 84 2.00 -10.75 2.24
C PHE A 84 1.80 -9.60 3.22
N TYR A 85 2.19 -9.77 4.47
CA TYR A 85 2.13 -8.70 5.46
C TYR A 85 3.07 -7.54 5.09
N ALA A 86 4.30 -7.84 4.69
CA ALA A 86 5.29 -6.84 4.27
C ALA A 86 4.84 -6.09 3.01
N ASP A 87 4.28 -6.78 2.03
CA ASP A 87 3.65 -6.18 0.84
C ASP A 87 2.57 -5.17 1.27
N PHE A 88 1.57 -5.62 2.04
CA PHE A 88 0.51 -4.75 2.49
C PHE A 88 1.02 -3.54 3.30
N ALA A 89 2.00 -3.74 4.17
CA ALA A 89 2.59 -2.69 4.99
C ALA A 89 3.37 -1.67 4.14
N LEU A 90 4.16 -2.12 3.16
CA LEU A 90 4.89 -1.25 2.22
C LEU A 90 3.94 -0.42 1.38
N TRP A 91 2.93 -1.06 0.79
CA TRP A 91 1.94 -0.36 -0.01
C TRP A 91 1.15 0.65 0.80
N LYS A 92 0.82 0.34 2.06
CA LYS A 92 0.19 1.29 2.98
C LYS A 92 1.12 2.46 3.32
N TYR A 93 2.38 2.20 3.64
CA TYR A 93 3.36 3.24 4.00
C TYR A 93 3.68 4.19 2.84
N PHE A 94 3.74 3.66 1.63
CA PHE A 94 4.01 4.43 0.41
C PHE A 94 2.73 4.83 -0.34
N THR A 95 1.55 4.76 0.29
CA THR A 95 0.29 5.23 -0.31
C THR A 95 0.44 6.67 -0.80
N GLY A 96 0.18 6.91 -2.09
CA GLY A 96 0.29 8.23 -2.73
C GLY A 96 1.70 8.63 -3.20
N LYS A 97 2.72 7.79 -2.98
CA LYS A 97 4.10 7.99 -3.47
C LYS A 97 4.34 7.22 -4.79
N LYS A 98 5.47 7.50 -5.45
CA LYS A 98 5.88 6.83 -6.70
C LYS A 98 6.05 5.32 -6.46
N ILE A 99 5.65 4.50 -7.44
CA ILE A 99 5.68 3.02 -7.36
C ILE A 99 7.10 2.43 -7.42
N ILE A 100 8.02 3.13 -8.10
CA ILE A 100 9.39 2.68 -8.37
C ILE A 100 10.18 2.36 -7.09
N PRO A 101 10.25 3.23 -6.06
CA PRO A 101 10.97 2.91 -4.83
C PRO A 101 10.39 1.68 -4.11
N ILE A 102 9.07 1.48 -4.15
CA ILE A 102 8.43 0.29 -3.56
C ILE A 102 8.97 -0.96 -4.26
N TRP A 103 8.97 -0.95 -5.59
CA TRP A 103 9.48 -2.07 -6.39
C TRP A 103 10.96 -2.35 -6.14
N VAL A 104 11.81 -1.33 -5.99
CA VAL A 104 13.24 -1.53 -5.69
C VAL A 104 13.42 -2.20 -4.34
N ILE A 105 12.67 -1.77 -3.33
CA ILE A 105 12.72 -2.36 -1.98
C ILE A 105 12.27 -3.82 -2.05
N GLU A 106 11.09 -4.07 -2.62
CA GLU A 106 10.54 -5.42 -2.72
C GLU A 106 11.48 -6.34 -3.51
N LEU A 107 11.98 -5.91 -4.66
CA LEU A 107 12.89 -6.70 -5.49
C LEU A 107 14.20 -7.02 -4.75
N THR A 108 14.73 -6.07 -3.98
CA THR A 108 15.94 -6.29 -3.16
C THR A 108 15.68 -7.38 -2.12
N PHE A 109 14.57 -7.29 -1.39
CA PHE A 109 14.18 -8.33 -0.42
C PHE A 109 13.91 -9.67 -1.09
N SER A 110 13.26 -9.69 -2.26
CA SER A 110 13.01 -10.91 -3.02
C SER A 110 14.31 -11.64 -3.38
N ILE A 111 15.32 -10.91 -3.87
CA ILE A 111 16.64 -11.50 -4.19
C ILE A 111 17.29 -12.08 -2.93
N LEU A 112 17.23 -11.37 -1.81
CA LEU A 112 17.80 -11.84 -0.55
C LEU A 112 17.13 -13.12 -0.05
N ILE A 113 15.79 -13.21 -0.14
CA ILE A 113 15.04 -14.40 0.26
C ILE A 113 15.42 -15.60 -0.61
N VAL A 114 15.44 -15.44 -1.94
CA VAL A 114 15.82 -16.52 -2.86
C VAL A 114 17.24 -16.98 -2.60
N LYS A 115 18.19 -16.04 -2.42
CA LYS A 115 19.60 -16.35 -2.13
C LYS A 115 19.79 -17.04 -0.78
N PHE A 116 18.92 -16.80 0.18
CA PHE A 116 18.97 -17.51 1.46
C PHE A 116 18.48 -18.96 1.32
N LEU A 117 17.43 -19.18 0.51
CA LEU A 117 16.82 -20.50 0.32
C LEU A 117 17.66 -21.43 -0.57
N VAL A 118 18.21 -20.90 -1.65
CA VAL A 118 19.00 -21.64 -2.67
C VAL A 118 20.48 -21.57 -2.35
#